data_AF-A0A2M8QCK1-F1
#
_entry.id   AF-A0A2M8QCK1-F1
#
_cell.length_a   1.000
_cell.length_b   1.000
_cell.length_c   1.000
_cell.angle_alpha   90.00
_cell.angle_beta   90.00
_cell.angle_gamma   90.00
#
_symmetry.space_group_name_H-M   'P 1'
#
loop_
_entity.id
_entity.type
_entity.pdbx_description
1 polymer ?
#
loop_
_entity_poly.entity_id
_entity_poly.type
_entity_poly.pdbx_seq_one_letter_code
_entity_poly.pdbx_strand_id
1 'polypeptide(L)'
;MNPTLQFLIFIVGFFIILGLFIRLIQIAEKRLGGKVPNRRYSGVMSVIISGMVLGIVMMFQPVALALMEPGFLLLLISTLAFILWSHVWPAPVLQPHSGEAAER
;
A
#
# COMPACT_ATOMS: atom_id res chain seq x y z
N MET A 1 20.83 -27.59 14.31
CA MET A 1 20.82 -26.13 14.52
C MET A 1 20.07 -25.87 15.82
N ASN A 2 20.57 -25.02 16.73
CA ASN A 2 19.90 -24.77 18.01
C ASN A 2 18.57 -24.03 17.75
N PRO A 3 17.39 -24.56 18.14
CA PRO A 3 16.10 -23.96 17.81
C PRO A 3 15.96 -22.52 18.33
N THR A 4 16.55 -22.22 19.49
CA THR A 4 16.58 -20.87 20.07
C THR A 4 17.32 -19.87 19.18
N LEU A 5 18.41 -20.30 18.54
CA LEU A 5 19.19 -19.47 17.61
C LEU A 5 18.40 -19.19 16.32
N GLN A 6 17.66 -20.18 15.79
CA GLN A 6 16.84 -20.01 14.60
C GLN A 6 15.71 -19.00 14.83
N PHE A 7 15.02 -19.08 15.97
CA PHE A 7 14.00 -18.12 16.35
C PHE A 7 14.55 -16.70 16.46
N LEU A 8 15.72 -16.54 17.08
CA LEU A 8 16.39 -15.24 17.20
C LEU A 8 16.74 -14.65 15.83
N ILE A 9 17.28 -15.45 14.91
CA ILE A 9 17.59 -15.02 13.53
C ILE A 9 16.32 -14.59 12.80
N PHE A 10 15.22 -15.35 12.92
CA PHE A 10 13.95 -15.02 12.29
C PHE A 10 13.40 -13.67 12.79
N ILE A 11 13.35 -13.46 14.10
CA ILE A 11 12.84 -12.21 14.70
C ILE A 11 13.69 -11.02 14.26
N VAL A 12 15.02 -11.14 14.37
CA VAL A 12 15.93 -10.05 14.00
C VAL A 12 15.79 -9.73 12.52
N GLY A 13 15.77 -10.74 11.65
CA GLY A 13 15.56 -10.57 10.21
C GLY A 13 14.22 -9.90 9.89
N PHE A 14 13.14 -10.31 10.56
CA PHE A 14 11.82 -9.73 10.40
C PHE A 14 11.80 -8.24 10.76
N PHE A 15 12.36 -7.84 11.91
CA PHE A 15 12.42 -6.43 12.31
C PHE A 15 13.30 -5.59 11.38
N ILE A 16 14.39 -6.16 10.85
CA ILE A 16 15.24 -5.47 9.86
C ILE A 16 14.45 -5.18 8.58
N ILE A 17 13.79 -6.21 8.03
CA ILE A 17 12.97 -6.08 6.80
C ILE A 17 11.80 -5.13 7.04
N LEU A 18 11.12 -5.26 8.18
CA LEU A 18 10.01 -4.39 8.56
C LEU A 18 10.47 -2.94 8.70
N GLY A 19 11.60 -2.69 9.38
CA GLY A 19 12.18 -1.36 9.52
C GLY A 19 12.59 -0.74 8.18
N LEU A 20 13.14 -1.55 7.25
CA LEU A 20 13.45 -1.12 5.90
C LEU A 20 12.17 -0.71 5.14
N PHE A 21 11.10 -1.50 5.26
CA PHE A 21 9.82 -1.19 4.63
C PHE A 21 9.21 0.10 5.19
N ILE A 22 9.24 0.30 6.51
CA ILE A 22 8.77 1.55 7.15
C ILE A 22 9.55 2.76 6.62
N ARG A 23 10.88 2.65 6.48
CA ARG A 23 11.67 3.74 5.87
C ARG A 23 11.26 4.01 4.43
N LEU A 24 10.98 2.98 3.65
CA LEU A 24 10.51 3.13 2.27
C LEU A 24 9.19 3.93 2.22
N ILE A 25 8.26 3.65 3.13
CA ILE A 25 7.01 4.41 3.28
C ILE A 25 7.29 5.88 3.57
N GLN A 26 8.13 6.18 4.56
CA GLN A 26 8.48 7.56 4.92
C GLN A 26 9.16 8.31 3.77
N ILE A 27 10.01 7.65 2.98
CA ILE A 27 10.65 8.26 1.83
C ILE A 27 9.61 8.57 0.74
N ALA A 28 8.69 7.64 0.47
CA ALA A 28 7.62 7.84 -0.50
C ALA A 28 6.73 9.02 -0.11
N GLU A 29 6.33 9.09 1.17
CA GLU A 29 5.57 10.21 1.73
C GLU A 29 6.30 11.55 1.55
N LYS A 30 7.58 11.65 1.96
CA LYS A 30 8.35 12.90 1.82
C LYS A 30 8.55 13.33 0.36
N ARG A 31 8.64 12.38 -0.56
CA ARG A 31 8.88 12.64 -1.99
C ARG A 31 7.61 13.06 -2.72
N LEU A 32 6.51 12.37 -2.46
CA LEU A 32 5.26 12.43 -3.22
C LEU A 32 4.12 13.15 -2.48
N GLY A 33 4.19 13.24 -1.16
CA GLY A 33 3.18 13.89 -0.32
C GLY A 33 2.93 15.33 -0.73
N GLY A 34 1.65 15.68 -0.89
CA GLY A 34 1.20 17.02 -1.28
C GLY A 34 1.49 17.41 -2.73
N LYS A 35 2.20 16.57 -3.51
CA LYS A 35 2.54 16.85 -4.93
C LYS A 35 1.67 16.08 -5.92
N VAL A 36 1.02 15.00 -5.48
CA VAL A 36 0.22 14.15 -6.36
C VAL A 36 -1.18 14.75 -6.52
N PRO A 37 -1.63 15.04 -7.76
CA PRO A 37 -2.99 15.49 -8.01
C PRO A 37 -4.00 14.42 -7.56
N ASN A 38 -5.12 14.83 -6.96
CA ASN A 38 -6.14 13.92 -6.42
C ASN A 38 -6.61 12.86 -7.44
N ARG A 39 -6.72 13.22 -8.73
CA ARG A 39 -7.14 12.31 -9.82
C ARG A 39 -6.12 11.20 -10.11
N ARG A 40 -4.82 11.47 -9.93
CA ARG A 40 -3.77 10.44 -10.07
C ARG A 40 -3.72 9.57 -8.83
N TYR A 41 -3.87 10.17 -7.65
CA TYR A 41 -3.94 9.45 -6.38
C TYR A 41 -5.08 8.42 -6.38
N SER A 42 -6.30 8.85 -6.75
CA SER A 42 -7.46 7.96 -6.81
C SER A 42 -7.32 6.87 -7.87
N GLY A 43 -6.78 7.20 -9.06
CA GLY A 43 -6.54 6.21 -10.11
C GLY A 43 -5.60 5.08 -9.68
N VAL A 44 -4.46 5.42 -9.08
CA VAL A 44 -3.51 4.43 -8.56
C VAL A 44 -4.15 3.61 -7.43
N MET A 45 -4.89 4.26 -6.53
CA MET A 45 -5.60 3.57 -5.45
C MET A 45 -6.61 2.54 -5.98
N SER A 46 -7.42 2.91 -6.98
CA SER A 46 -8.38 2.00 -7.61
C SER A 46 -7.70 0.82 -8.30
N VAL A 47 -6.57 1.04 -8.98
CA VAL A 47 -5.80 -0.05 -9.61
C VAL A 47 -5.30 -1.03 -8.54
N ILE A 48 -4.72 -0.52 -7.45
CA ILE A 48 -4.22 -1.37 -6.35
C ILE A 48 -5.37 -2.20 -5.73
N ILE A 49 -6.51 -1.57 -5.44
CA ILE A 49 -7.68 -2.26 -4.89
C ILE A 49 -8.21 -3.33 -5.87
N SER A 50 -8.26 -3.01 -7.16
CA SER A 50 -8.68 -4.00 -8.17
C SER A 50 -7.73 -5.19 -8.25
N GLY A 51 -6.42 -4.97 -8.09
CA GLY A 51 -5.41 -6.02 -7.99
C GLY A 51 -5.59 -6.90 -6.75
N MET A 52 -5.96 -6.32 -5.60
CA MET A 52 -6.30 -7.10 -4.41
C MET A 52 -7.51 -8.00 -4.65
N VAL A 53 -8.60 -7.44 -5.19
CA VAL A 53 -9.82 -8.19 -5.47
C VAL A 53 -9.52 -9.33 -6.44
N LEU A 54 -8.75 -9.07 -7.50
CA LEU A 54 -8.31 -10.10 -8.43
C LEU A 54 -7.45 -11.18 -7.76
N GLY A 55 -6.52 -10.79 -6.89
CA GLY A 55 -5.67 -11.73 -6.13
C GLY A 55 -6.50 -12.63 -5.20
N ILE A 56 -7.47 -12.06 -4.48
CA ILE A 56 -8.44 -12.80 -3.66
C ILE A 56 -9.21 -13.78 -4.54
N VAL A 57 -9.77 -13.32 -5.66
CA VAL A 57 -10.53 -14.19 -6.57
C VAL A 57 -9.67 -15.33 -7.08
N MET A 58 -8.41 -15.10 -7.46
CA MET A 58 -7.49 -16.16 -7.89
C MET A 58 -7.18 -17.16 -6.76
N MET A 59 -6.98 -16.68 -5.53
CA MET A 59 -6.64 -17.54 -4.40
C MET A 59 -7.81 -18.43 -3.96
N PHE A 60 -9.03 -17.90 -4.03
CA PHE A 60 -10.25 -18.58 -3.60
C PHE A 60 -11.02 -19.24 -4.76
N GLN A 61 -10.31 -19.70 -5.81
CA GLN A 61 -10.95 -20.50 -6.86
C GLN A 61 -11.04 -21.98 -6.45
N PRO A 62 -12.22 -22.63 -6.57
CA PRO A 62 -12.38 -24.03 -6.21
C PRO A 62 -11.75 -25.01 -7.21
N VAL A 63 -11.30 -24.53 -8.38
CA VAL A 63 -10.99 -25.40 -9.53
C VAL A 63 -9.49 -25.55 -9.79
N ALA A 64 -8.67 -24.53 -9.49
CA ALA A 64 -7.25 -24.52 -9.86
C ALA A 64 -6.34 -24.18 -8.68
N LEU A 65 -5.85 -25.22 -7.99
CA LEU A 65 -4.80 -25.10 -6.96
C LEU A 65 -3.55 -24.36 -7.46
N ALA A 66 -3.25 -24.47 -8.76
CA ALA A 66 -2.13 -23.77 -9.39
C ALA A 66 -2.25 -22.23 -9.41
N LEU A 67 -3.47 -21.68 -9.27
CA LEU A 67 -3.70 -20.23 -9.20
C LEU A 67 -3.57 -19.67 -7.78
N MET A 68 -3.44 -20.53 -6.77
CA MET A 68 -3.33 -20.12 -5.37
C MET A 68 -2.04 -19.35 -5.10
N GLU A 69 -0.90 -19.88 -5.53
CA GLU A 69 0.42 -19.23 -5.37
C GLU A 69 0.52 -17.87 -6.07
N PRO A 70 0.18 -17.75 -7.37
CA PRO A 70 0.21 -16.45 -8.04
C PRO A 70 -0.87 -15.50 -7.51
N GLY A 71 -2.04 -16.00 -7.10
CA GLY A 71 -3.09 -15.20 -6.45
C GLY A 71 -2.63 -14.61 -5.12
N PHE A 72 -1.95 -15.42 -4.30
CA PHE A 72 -1.34 -14.98 -3.05
C PHE A 72 -0.25 -13.93 -3.30
N LEU A 73 0.66 -14.15 -4.26
CA LEU A 73 1.71 -13.18 -4.59
C LEU A 73 1.12 -11.85 -5.09
N LEU A 74 0.10 -11.91 -5.96
CA LEU A 74 -0.60 -10.72 -6.44
C LEU A 74 -1.25 -9.95 -5.28
N LEU A 75 -1.93 -10.66 -4.39
CA LEU A 75 -2.57 -10.08 -3.21
C LEU A 75 -1.54 -9.47 -2.25
N LEU A 76 -0.43 -10.17 -2.00
CA LEU A 76 0.67 -9.72 -1.14
C LEU A 76 1.28 -8.42 -1.68
N ILE A 77 1.65 -8.41 -2.97
CA ILE A 77 2.23 -7.22 -3.62
C ILE A 77 1.23 -6.06 -3.62
N SER A 78 -0.04 -6.32 -3.94
CA SER A 78 -1.09 -5.30 -3.91
C SER A 78 -1.29 -4.74 -2.50
N THR A 79 -1.20 -5.57 -1.47
CA THR A 79 -1.31 -5.16 -0.06
C THR A 79 -0.14 -4.28 0.35
N LEU A 80 1.10 -4.66 0.00
CA LEU A 80 2.28 -3.84 0.26
C LEU A 80 2.21 -2.49 -0.48
N ALA A 81 1.79 -2.52 -1.75
CA ALA A 81 1.59 -1.30 -2.54
C ALA A 81 0.51 -0.40 -1.94
N PHE A 82 -0.58 -0.97 -1.41
CA PHE A 82 -1.63 -0.23 -0.73
C PHE A 82 -1.15 0.43 0.55
N ILE A 83 -0.47 -0.32 1.42
CA ILE A 83 0.11 0.23 2.65
C ILE A 83 1.05 1.40 2.31
N LEU A 84 1.87 1.23 1.28
CA LEU A 84 2.77 2.27 0.81
C LEU A 84 2.01 3.50 0.30
N TRP A 85 1.04 3.29 -0.60
CA TRP A 85 0.32 4.36 -1.28
C TRP A 85 -0.64 5.11 -0.36
N SER A 86 -1.28 4.42 0.58
CA SER A 86 -2.23 5.00 1.53
C SER A 86 -1.58 5.99 2.51
N HIS A 87 -0.26 5.91 2.70
CA HIS A 87 0.50 6.86 3.51
C HIS A 87 0.89 8.13 2.73
N VAL A 88 0.73 8.15 1.41
CA VAL A 88 1.01 9.35 0.60
C VAL A 88 -0.23 10.25 0.62
N TRP A 89 -0.09 11.49 1.10
CA TRP A 89 -1.22 12.43 1.09
C TRP A 89 -1.39 13.12 -0.27
N PRO A 90 -2.63 13.22 -0.79
CA PRO A 90 -2.91 13.96 -2.01
C PRO A 90 -2.71 15.46 -1.81
N ALA A 91 -2.44 16.18 -2.91
CA ALA A 91 -2.36 17.65 -2.88
C ALA A 91 -3.68 18.25 -2.37
N PRO A 92 -3.64 19.23 -1.44
CA PRO A 92 -4.85 19.90 -0.96
C PRO A 92 -5.61 20.51 -2.14
N VAL A 93 -6.89 20.18 -2.27
CA VAL A 93 -7.78 20.96 -3.13
C VAL A 93 -7.96 22.28 -2.40
N LEU A 94 -7.42 23.37 -2.96
CA LEU A 94 -7.70 24.73 -2.50
C LEU A 94 -9.22 24.93 -2.60
N GLN A 95 -9.93 24.77 -1.48
CA GLN A 95 -11.34 25.15 -1.41
C GLN A 95 -11.40 26.67 -1.35
N PRO A 96 -12.13 27.34 -2.25
CA PRO A 96 -12.37 28.76 -2.12
C PRO A 96 -13.11 29.00 -0.81
N HIS A 97 -12.54 29.79 0.11
CA HIS A 97 -13.21 30.19 1.32
C HIS A 97 -14.51 30.95 0.95
N SER A 98 -15.66 30.33 1.18
CA SER A 98 -17.00 30.86 0.85
C SER A 98 -17.44 32.03 1.73
N GLY A 99 -16.50 32.81 2.29
CA GLY A 99 -16.76 33.91 3.21
C GLY A 99 -16.87 35.29 2.58
N GLU A 100 -16.37 35.50 1.36
CA GLU A 100 -16.31 36.85 0.75
C GLU A 100 -17.49 37.19 -0.17
N ALA A 101 -18.37 36.23 -0.48
CA ALA A 101 -19.49 36.46 -1.41
C ALA A 101 -20.78 36.97 -0.74
N ALA A 102 -20.81 37.08 0.60
CA ALA A 102 -21.99 37.53 1.34
C ALA A 102 -21.97 39.03 1.70
N GLU A 103 -20.88 39.75 1.41
CA GLU A 103 -20.70 41.18 1.76
C GLU A 103 -20.62 42.14 0.55
N ARG A 104 -21.14 41.75 -0.63
CA ARG A 104 -21.23 42.65 -1.79
C ARG A 104 -22.63 42.74 -2.36
#